data_AF-A0A970XXW9-F1
#
_entry.id   AF-A0A970XXW9-F1
#
_cell.length_a   1.000
_cell.length_b   1.000
_cell.length_c   1.000
_cell.angle_alpha   90.00
_cell.angle_beta   90.00
_cell.angle_gamma   90.00
#
_symmetry.space_group_name_H-M   'P 1'
#
loop_
_entity.id
_entity.type
_entity.pdbx_description
1 polymer ?
#
loop_
_entity_poly.entity_id
_entity_poly.type
_entity_poly.pdbx_seq_one_letter_code
_entity_poly.pdbx_strand_id
1 'polypeptide(L)'
;MHVAPQTQATPGARRRYRLAIAAAALLLFAVSLLWGLNLPHHEGPDELRHINSVARLADDRGWPLPYEAPMLASVRVAQAENGRPPIEGQSARPQVDPVDRSIFIGEVDASDRGLDNMVQHPPGYYAIAAFAVKAAEIAGLRWDQASIALRALSAALVAGSVPFIIGAVRWATGRRLIGVLGGVGVLAVPAFTVLGGYVSNDTLLVLACSATLYYLFRALRDPDAGEWVLPMAGLAYGLALFTKGIALMLGPTLAILVLIAAWRRSGSVLG
;
A
#
# COMPACT_ATOMS: atom_id res chain seq x y z
N MET A 1 -11.35 35.79 -6.13
CA MET A 1 -12.07 34.61 -6.65
C MET A 1 -13.11 34.21 -5.61
N HIS A 2 -14.38 34.53 -5.82
CA HIS A 2 -15.46 34.17 -4.89
C HIS A 2 -15.57 32.64 -4.85
N VAL A 3 -15.20 32.03 -3.72
CA VAL A 3 -15.56 30.64 -3.44
C VAL A 3 -17.06 30.64 -3.21
N ALA A 4 -17.82 30.09 -4.16
CA ALA A 4 -19.26 29.94 -4.00
C ALA A 4 -19.56 29.25 -2.65
N PRO A 5 -20.54 29.74 -1.88
CA PRO A 5 -20.87 29.16 -0.59
C PRO A 5 -21.16 27.67 -0.79
N GLN A 6 -20.42 26.82 -0.07
CA GLN A 6 -20.68 25.38 -0.09
C GLN A 6 -22.09 25.19 0.47
N THR A 7 -23.07 24.97 -0.42
CA THR A 7 -24.43 24.61 -0.03
C THR A 7 -24.33 23.42 0.92
N GLN A 8 -24.76 23.65 2.17
CA GLN A 8 -24.65 22.65 3.20
C GLN A 8 -25.44 21.42 2.75
N ALA A 9 -24.72 20.35 2.40
CA ALA A 9 -25.37 19.14 1.93
C ALA A 9 -26.28 18.59 3.02
N THR A 10 -27.51 18.24 2.62
CA THR A 10 -28.48 17.60 3.50
C THR A 10 -27.90 16.34 4.14
N PRO A 11 -28.36 15.95 5.35
CA PRO A 11 -27.88 14.75 6.02
C PRO A 11 -27.93 13.50 5.11
N GLY A 12 -28.99 13.36 4.30
CA GLY A 12 -29.15 12.28 3.32
C GLY A 12 -28.06 12.26 2.25
N ALA A 13 -27.67 13.42 1.71
CA ALA A 13 -26.60 13.52 0.71
C ALA A 13 -25.22 13.16 1.30
N ARG A 14 -24.96 13.55 2.55
CA ARG A 14 -23.72 13.17 3.26
C ARG A 14 -23.66 11.66 3.49
N ARG A 15 -24.77 11.04 3.90
CA ARG A 15 -24.86 9.58 4.08
C ARG A 15 -24.60 8.83 2.79
N ARG A 16 -25.25 9.21 1.68
CA ARG A 16 -25.04 8.59 0.36
C ARG A 16 -23.58 8.68 -0.09
N TYR A 17 -22.94 9.84 0.11
CA TYR A 17 -21.52 10.01 -0.21
C TYR A 17 -20.60 9.07 0.59
N ARG A 18 -20.82 8.94 1.90
CA ARG A 18 -20.06 8.01 2.75
C ARG A 18 -20.29 6.56 2.36
N LEU A 19 -21.53 6.18 2.06
CA LEU A 19 -21.88 4.84 1.59
C LEU A 19 -21.20 4.53 0.25
N ALA A 20 -21.15 5.48 -0.68
CA ALA A 20 -20.46 5.30 -1.96
C ALA A 20 -18.95 5.04 -1.77
N ILE A 21 -18.30 5.78 -0.87
CA ILE A 21 -16.88 5.55 -0.53
C ILE A 21 -16.69 4.16 0.09
N ALA A 22 -17.53 3.80 1.06
CA ALA A 22 -17.44 2.50 1.72
C ALA A 22 -17.67 1.34 0.73
N ALA A 23 -18.68 1.47 -0.15
CA ALA A 23 -18.96 0.50 -1.19
C ALA A 23 -17.80 0.37 -2.18
N ALA A 24 -17.20 1.48 -2.62
CA ALA A 24 -16.05 1.47 -3.52
C ALA A 24 -14.81 0.83 -2.86
N ALA A 25 -14.55 1.14 -1.58
CA ALA A 25 -13.46 0.53 -0.82
C ALA A 25 -13.66 -0.98 -0.63
N LEU A 26 -14.87 -1.40 -0.26
CA LEU A 26 -15.21 -2.82 -0.11
C LEU A 26 -15.11 -3.58 -1.43
N LEU A 27 -15.60 -2.99 -2.53
CA LEU A 27 -15.51 -3.59 -3.85
C LEU A 27 -14.04 -3.75 -4.27
N LEU A 28 -13.22 -2.71 -4.09
CA LEU A 28 -11.81 -2.76 -4.43
C LEU A 28 -11.05 -3.79 -3.59
N PHE A 29 -11.34 -3.86 -2.28
CA PHE A 29 -10.81 -4.90 -1.41
C PHE A 29 -11.19 -6.30 -1.91
N ALA A 30 -12.47 -6.54 -2.16
CA ALA A 30 -12.97 -7.84 -2.60
C ALA A 30 -12.36 -8.28 -3.94
N VAL A 31 -12.30 -7.37 -4.92
CA VAL A 31 -11.71 -7.65 -6.24
C VAL A 31 -10.20 -7.89 -6.12
N SER A 32 -9.49 -7.10 -5.32
CA SER A 32 -8.05 -7.28 -5.10
C SER A 32 -7.75 -8.61 -4.40
N LEU A 33 -8.58 -9.00 -3.43
CA LEU A 33 -8.47 -10.29 -2.76
C LEU A 33 -8.79 -11.45 -3.70
N LEU A 34 -9.80 -11.32 -4.56
CA LEU A 34 -10.09 -12.31 -5.60
C LEU A 34 -8.90 -12.48 -6.54
N TRP A 35 -8.26 -11.39 -6.97
CA TRP A 35 -6.98 -11.48 -7.69
C TRP A 35 -5.93 -12.22 -6.86
N GLY A 36 -5.75 -11.86 -5.59
CA GLY A 36 -4.78 -12.52 -4.71
C GLY A 36 -5.05 -14.01 -4.45
N LEU A 37 -6.29 -14.47 -4.58
CA LEU A 37 -6.64 -15.90 -4.47
C LEU A 37 -6.44 -16.67 -5.78
N ASN A 38 -6.61 -16.01 -6.94
CA ASN A 38 -6.56 -16.67 -8.25
C ASN A 38 -5.19 -16.58 -8.91
N LEU A 39 -4.37 -15.59 -8.55
CA LEU A 39 -3.03 -15.43 -9.11
C LEU A 39 -2.09 -16.48 -8.50
N PRO A 40 -1.26 -17.16 -9.31
CA PRO A 40 -0.27 -18.09 -8.78
C PRO A 40 0.63 -17.39 -7.75
N HIS A 41 1.04 -18.14 -6.73
CA HIS A 41 1.93 -17.60 -5.71
C HIS A 41 3.28 -17.21 -6.34
N HIS A 42 3.90 -16.14 -5.84
CA HIS A 42 5.23 -15.69 -6.23
C HIS A 42 5.35 -15.23 -7.70
N GLU A 43 4.24 -15.10 -8.45
CA GLU A 43 4.20 -14.60 -9.83
C GLU A 43 4.10 -13.09 -9.95
N GLY A 44 3.74 -12.40 -8.87
CA GLY A 44 3.75 -10.94 -8.88
C GLY A 44 5.15 -10.39 -9.15
N PRO A 45 5.25 -9.20 -9.77
CA PRO A 45 6.53 -8.51 -9.93
C PRO A 45 7.25 -8.42 -8.58
N ASP A 46 8.42 -9.03 -8.47
CA ASP A 46 9.24 -9.09 -7.25
C ASP A 46 8.54 -9.64 -5.99
N GLU A 47 7.38 -10.28 -6.12
CA GLU A 47 6.53 -10.67 -4.98
C GLU A 47 7.27 -11.56 -3.98
N LEU A 48 8.02 -12.55 -4.49
CA LEU A 48 8.82 -13.44 -3.65
C LEU A 48 9.85 -12.66 -2.81
N ARG A 49 10.46 -11.62 -3.37
CA ARG A 49 11.46 -10.80 -2.69
C ARG A 49 10.80 -9.88 -1.66
N HIS A 50 9.60 -9.36 -1.95
CA HIS A 50 8.82 -8.64 -0.95
C HIS A 50 8.48 -9.54 0.24
N ILE A 51 7.99 -10.75 -0.01
CA ILE A 51 7.72 -11.77 1.01
C ILE A 51 8.98 -12.06 1.82
N ASN A 52 10.13 -12.21 1.16
CA ASN A 52 11.40 -12.44 1.82
C ASN A 52 11.80 -11.33 2.80
N SER A 53 11.68 -10.07 2.38
CA SER A 53 11.96 -8.91 3.23
C SER A 53 11.01 -8.82 4.43
N VAL A 54 9.73 -9.21 4.26
CA VAL A 54 8.78 -9.33 5.38
C VAL A 54 9.20 -10.45 6.33
N ALA A 55 9.47 -11.64 5.81
CA ALA A 55 9.90 -12.80 6.60
C ALA A 55 11.18 -12.51 7.39
N ARG A 56 12.14 -11.80 6.78
CA ARG A 56 13.41 -11.37 7.42
C ARG A 56 13.18 -10.54 8.67
N LEU A 57 12.31 -9.53 8.59
CA LEU A 57 11.98 -8.67 9.72
C LEU A 57 11.09 -9.40 10.75
N ALA A 58 10.21 -10.29 10.29
CA ALA A 58 9.40 -11.12 11.16
C ALA A 58 10.26 -12.14 11.95
N ASP A 59 11.39 -12.57 11.39
CA ASP A 59 12.39 -13.46 12.01
C ASP A 59 13.54 -12.68 12.69
N ASP A 60 13.35 -11.38 12.96
CA ASP A 60 14.29 -10.52 13.70
C ASP A 60 15.71 -10.42 13.12
N ARG A 61 15.88 -10.66 11.81
CA ARG A 61 17.19 -10.60 11.13
C ARG A 61 17.63 -9.21 10.68
N GLY A 62 16.90 -8.17 11.09
CA GLY A 62 17.20 -6.77 10.80
C GLY A 62 17.02 -6.35 9.33
N TRP A 63 17.54 -5.16 9.00
CA TRP A 63 17.46 -4.55 7.67
C TRP A 63 18.87 -4.30 7.12
N PRO A 64 19.46 -5.25 6.37
CA PRO A 64 20.84 -5.15 5.88
C PRO A 64 20.99 -4.14 4.74
N LEU A 65 22.24 -3.86 4.35
CA LEU A 65 22.54 -2.99 3.23
C LEU A 65 22.04 -3.59 1.90
N PRO A 66 21.70 -2.72 0.91
CA PRO A 66 21.38 -3.16 -0.43
C PRO A 66 22.46 -4.07 -1.01
N TYR A 67 22.06 -5.10 -1.76
CA TYR A 67 22.93 -6.10 -2.39
C TYR A 67 23.67 -7.06 -1.44
N GLU A 68 23.56 -6.89 -0.13
CA GLU A 68 24.12 -7.83 0.86
C GLU A 68 23.05 -8.76 1.45
N ALA A 69 21.78 -8.50 1.14
CA ALA A 69 20.64 -9.16 1.75
C ALA A 69 20.38 -10.53 1.12
N PRO A 70 20.59 -11.66 1.82
CA PRO A 70 20.31 -12.98 1.25
C PRO A 70 18.81 -13.27 1.22
N MET A 71 18.33 -14.10 0.30
CA MET A 71 17.03 -14.74 0.50
C MET A 71 17.10 -15.71 1.69
N LEU A 72 15.99 -15.88 2.40
CA LEU A 72 15.84 -16.89 3.45
C LEU A 72 15.63 -18.26 2.82
N ALA A 73 16.15 -19.30 3.50
CA ALA A 73 16.00 -20.68 3.07
C ALA A 73 14.53 -21.09 2.97
N SER A 74 13.71 -20.74 3.97
CA SER A 74 12.28 -21.05 3.98
C SER A 74 11.53 -20.48 2.78
N VAL A 75 11.87 -19.26 2.35
CA VAL A 75 11.25 -18.61 1.18
C VAL A 75 11.69 -19.27 -0.13
N ARG A 76 12.93 -19.75 -0.21
CA ARG A 76 13.40 -20.53 -1.37
C ARG A 76 12.76 -21.90 -1.45
N VAL A 77 12.53 -22.54 -0.31
CA VAL A 77 11.78 -23.80 -0.22
C VAL A 77 10.34 -23.57 -0.68
N ALA A 78 9.67 -22.54 -0.18
CA ALA A 78 8.34 -22.14 -0.65
C ALA A 78 8.29 -21.89 -2.17
N GLN A 79 9.32 -21.25 -2.74
CA GLN A 79 9.44 -21.09 -4.20
C GLN A 79 9.52 -22.44 -4.92
N ALA A 80 10.35 -23.37 -4.44
CA ALA A 80 10.53 -24.69 -5.02
C ALA A 80 9.26 -25.56 -4.90
N GLU A 81 8.60 -25.53 -3.74
CA GLU A 81 7.32 -26.21 -3.47
C GLU A 81 6.18 -25.67 -4.33
N ASN A 82 6.23 -24.39 -4.71
CA ASN A 82 5.32 -23.80 -5.69
C ASN A 82 5.66 -24.18 -7.15
N GLY A 83 6.58 -25.12 -7.35
CA GLY A 83 6.99 -25.64 -8.65
C GLY A 83 7.82 -24.66 -9.47
N ARG A 84 8.47 -23.69 -8.83
CA ARG A 84 9.35 -22.74 -9.50
C ARG A 84 10.81 -23.11 -9.27
N PRO A 85 11.67 -22.95 -10.28
CA PRO A 85 13.09 -23.20 -10.09
C PRO A 85 13.64 -22.19 -9.07
N PRO A 86 14.27 -22.64 -7.98
CA PRO A 86 14.81 -21.75 -6.96
C PRO A 86 16.00 -20.95 -7.52
N ILE A 87 16.77 -21.50 -8.45
CA ILE A 87 17.88 -20.81 -9.11
C ILE A 87 17.63 -20.77 -10.61
N GLU A 88 17.95 -19.65 -11.25
CA GLU A 88 17.86 -19.51 -12.70
C GLU A 88 18.68 -20.59 -13.41
N GLY A 89 18.10 -21.25 -14.40
CA GLY A 89 18.71 -22.39 -15.10
C GLY A 89 18.45 -23.76 -14.48
N GLN A 90 17.85 -23.85 -13.29
CA GLN A 90 17.36 -25.13 -12.76
C GLN A 90 16.00 -25.51 -13.35
N SER A 91 15.71 -26.82 -13.37
CA SER A 91 14.39 -27.32 -13.77
C SER A 91 13.35 -27.08 -12.67
N ALA A 92 12.14 -26.71 -13.08
CA ALA A 92 10.99 -26.67 -12.21
C ALA A 92 10.72 -28.07 -11.61
N ARG A 93 10.30 -28.11 -10.35
CA ARG A 93 9.81 -29.32 -9.70
C ARG A 93 8.27 -29.35 -9.75
N PRO A 94 7.62 -30.51 -9.62
CA PRO A 94 6.18 -30.55 -9.42
C PRO A 94 5.76 -29.73 -8.19
N GLN A 95 4.59 -29.11 -8.25
CA GLN A 95 4.03 -28.40 -7.10
C GLN A 95 3.72 -29.38 -5.97
N VAL A 96 4.08 -29.01 -4.76
CA VAL A 96 3.73 -29.76 -3.54
C VAL A 96 2.28 -29.47 -3.18
N ASP A 97 1.57 -30.52 -2.76
CA ASP A 97 0.18 -30.44 -2.34
C ASP A 97 0.04 -29.42 -1.19
N PRO A 98 -1.00 -28.54 -1.19
CA PRO A 98 -1.24 -27.58 -0.12
C PRO A 98 -1.12 -28.14 1.31
N VAL A 99 -1.47 -29.40 1.55
CA VAL A 99 -1.41 -29.98 2.90
C VAL A 99 0.01 -30.28 3.39
N ASP A 100 0.94 -30.52 2.46
CA ASP A 100 2.32 -30.95 2.72
C ASP A 100 3.34 -29.81 2.63
N ARG A 101 2.86 -28.56 2.44
CA ARG A 101 3.71 -27.38 2.31
C ARG A 101 4.42 -27.02 3.60
N SER A 102 5.65 -26.54 3.46
CA SER A 102 6.46 -26.06 4.57
C SER A 102 5.87 -24.81 5.24
N ILE A 103 6.24 -24.60 6.50
CA ILE A 103 5.89 -23.39 7.25
C ILE A 103 6.59 -22.15 6.68
N PHE A 104 5.98 -20.99 6.88
CA PHE A 104 6.42 -19.71 6.32
C PHE A 104 7.79 -19.27 6.87
N ILE A 105 7.97 -19.32 8.19
CA ILE A 105 9.22 -19.00 8.86
C ILE A 105 9.64 -20.22 9.68
N GLY A 106 10.82 -20.75 9.39
CA GLY A 106 11.37 -21.91 10.07
C GLY A 106 12.82 -22.16 9.67
N GLU A 107 13.51 -22.96 10.47
CA GLU A 107 14.87 -23.40 10.15
C GLU A 107 14.83 -24.40 9.00
N VAL A 108 15.39 -24.01 7.86
CA VAL A 108 15.57 -24.90 6.71
C VAL A 108 17.00 -24.80 6.24
N ASP A 109 17.62 -25.94 5.97
CA ASP A 109 18.95 -25.99 5.38
C ASP A 109 18.85 -25.84 3.86
N ALA A 110 19.55 -24.84 3.32
CA ALA A 110 19.62 -24.57 1.90
C ALA A 110 20.90 -23.78 1.62
N SER A 111 21.81 -24.38 0.85
CA SER A 111 23.05 -23.76 0.37
C SER A 111 22.79 -23.09 -0.98
N ASP A 112 23.12 -21.79 -1.07
CA ASP A 112 22.78 -20.84 -2.12
C ASP A 112 21.32 -20.35 -2.14
N ARG A 113 21.18 -19.04 -1.86
CA ARG A 113 19.89 -18.39 -1.65
C ARG A 113 19.69 -17.20 -2.57
N GLY A 114 20.67 -16.77 -3.36
CA GLY A 114 20.57 -15.52 -4.13
C GLY A 114 20.31 -14.29 -3.25
N LEU A 115 20.16 -13.13 -3.91
CA LEU A 115 20.02 -11.84 -3.24
C LEU A 115 18.60 -11.29 -3.34
N ASP A 116 18.18 -10.67 -2.24
CA ASP A 116 16.96 -9.90 -2.10
C ASP A 116 17.27 -8.43 -2.40
N ASN A 117 16.77 -7.92 -3.54
CA ASN A 117 16.95 -6.51 -3.90
C ASN A 117 15.91 -5.59 -3.25
N MET A 118 14.92 -6.10 -2.51
CA MET A 118 13.88 -5.26 -1.93
C MET A 118 14.37 -4.39 -0.76
N VAL A 119 15.48 -4.77 -0.14
CA VAL A 119 16.17 -3.94 0.88
C VAL A 119 16.70 -2.60 0.33
N GLN A 120 16.74 -2.42 -0.99
CA GLN A 120 17.03 -1.13 -1.61
C GLN A 120 15.93 -0.08 -1.32
N HIS A 121 14.74 -0.54 -0.96
CA HIS A 121 13.63 0.31 -0.57
C HIS A 121 13.67 0.57 0.94
N PRO A 122 13.21 1.74 1.40
CA PRO A 122 13.02 2.00 2.83
C PRO A 122 12.10 0.97 3.51
N PRO A 123 12.31 0.66 4.80
CA PRO A 123 11.73 -0.51 5.46
C PRO A 123 10.25 -0.38 5.86
N GLY A 124 9.59 0.76 5.65
CA GLY A 124 8.29 1.08 6.26
C GLY A 124 7.17 0.08 5.98
N TYR A 125 7.01 -0.32 4.72
CA TYR A 125 6.04 -1.36 4.35
C TYR A 125 6.37 -2.70 5.02
N TYR A 126 7.64 -3.10 4.97
CA TYR A 126 8.09 -4.40 5.46
C TYR A 126 7.98 -4.48 6.98
N ALA A 127 8.25 -3.39 7.70
CA ALA A 127 8.07 -3.31 9.14
C ALA A 127 6.59 -3.46 9.53
N ILE A 128 5.67 -2.81 8.82
CA ILE A 128 4.23 -2.95 9.05
C ILE A 128 3.76 -4.37 8.77
N ALA A 129 4.18 -4.95 7.64
CA ALA A 129 3.83 -6.31 7.27
C ALA A 129 4.43 -7.35 8.23
N ALA A 130 5.67 -7.18 8.68
CA ALA A 130 6.30 -8.06 9.66
C ALA A 130 5.61 -7.97 11.02
N PHE A 131 5.19 -6.77 11.44
CA PHE A 131 4.35 -6.60 12.63
C PHE A 131 3.03 -7.36 12.48
N ALA A 132 2.35 -7.26 11.33
CA ALA A 132 1.13 -8.02 11.08
C ALA A 132 1.37 -9.54 11.13
N VAL A 133 2.50 -10.01 10.60
CA VAL A 133 2.89 -11.43 10.66
C VAL A 133 3.07 -11.90 12.10
N LYS A 134 3.77 -11.12 12.93
CA LYS A 134 3.99 -11.43 14.35
C LYS A 134 2.70 -11.37 15.16
N ALA A 135 1.91 -10.30 14.99
CA ALA A 135 0.71 -10.05 15.79
C ALA A 135 -0.42 -11.04 15.53
N ALA A 136 -0.50 -11.59 14.31
CA ALA A 136 -1.52 -12.56 13.92
C ALA A 136 -0.99 -14.02 13.87
N GLU A 137 0.20 -14.27 14.44
CA GLU A 137 0.85 -15.60 14.47
C GLU A 137 0.99 -16.26 13.08
N ILE A 138 1.10 -15.45 12.02
CA ILE A 138 1.19 -15.91 10.63
C ILE A 138 2.49 -16.66 10.37
N ALA A 139 3.53 -16.42 11.18
CA ALA A 139 4.83 -17.08 11.05
C ALA A 139 4.74 -18.61 11.10
N GLY A 140 3.81 -19.17 11.89
CA GLY A 140 3.58 -20.60 12.02
C GLY A 140 2.67 -21.22 10.96
N LEU A 141 2.07 -20.39 10.09
CA LEU A 141 1.23 -20.89 8.99
C LEU A 141 2.11 -21.48 7.87
N ARG A 142 1.49 -22.29 7.01
CA ARG A 142 2.13 -22.71 5.76
C ARG A 142 2.38 -21.50 4.86
N TRP A 143 3.42 -21.56 4.04
CA TRP A 143 3.85 -20.39 3.25
C TRP A 143 2.77 -19.85 2.32
N ASP A 144 1.86 -20.69 1.83
CA ASP A 144 0.75 -20.30 0.96
C ASP A 144 -0.34 -19.53 1.73
N GLN A 145 -0.70 -20.01 2.92
CA GLN A 145 -1.63 -19.33 3.82
C GLN A 145 -1.07 -17.98 4.27
N ALA A 146 0.23 -17.93 4.63
CA ALA A 146 0.90 -16.69 4.98
C ALA A 146 0.95 -15.71 3.78
N SER A 147 1.18 -16.22 2.57
CA SER A 147 1.15 -15.40 1.35
C SER A 147 -0.23 -14.81 1.09
N ILE A 148 -1.31 -15.58 1.27
CA ILE A 148 -2.69 -15.07 1.15
C ILE A 148 -2.97 -14.00 2.21
N ALA A 149 -2.51 -14.19 3.45
CA ALA A 149 -2.66 -13.18 4.50
C ALA A 149 -1.93 -11.87 4.16
N LEU A 150 -0.71 -11.94 3.61
CA LEU A 150 0.03 -10.78 3.13
C LEU A 150 -0.61 -10.12 1.90
N ARG A 151 -1.20 -10.90 0.98
CA ARG A 151 -2.00 -10.36 -0.13
C ARG A 151 -3.26 -9.67 0.38
N ALA A 152 -3.91 -10.19 1.42
CA ALA A 152 -5.04 -9.52 2.07
C ALA A 152 -4.64 -8.18 2.71
N LEU A 153 -3.44 -8.09 3.30
CA LEU A 153 -2.88 -6.81 3.76
C LEU A 153 -2.68 -5.83 2.60
N SER A 154 -2.07 -6.26 1.48
CA SER A 154 -1.95 -5.46 0.25
C SER A 154 -3.32 -4.94 -0.24
N ALA A 155 -4.31 -5.83 -0.32
CA ALA A 155 -5.67 -5.49 -0.72
C ALA A 155 -6.30 -4.45 0.24
N ALA A 156 -6.10 -4.61 1.55
CA ALA A 156 -6.58 -3.67 2.56
C ALA A 156 -5.92 -2.29 2.44
N LEU A 157 -4.61 -2.23 2.18
CA LEU A 157 -3.88 -0.98 1.99
C LEU A 157 -4.37 -0.21 0.76
N VAL A 158 -4.55 -0.91 -0.38
CA VAL A 158 -5.11 -0.30 -1.60
C VAL A 158 -6.55 0.15 -1.37
N ALA A 159 -7.40 -0.67 -0.73
CA ALA A 159 -8.77 -0.29 -0.37
C ALA A 159 -8.82 0.92 0.59
N GLY A 160 -7.87 1.01 1.52
CA GLY A 160 -7.72 2.16 2.42
C GLY A 160 -7.42 3.47 1.71
N SER A 161 -6.88 3.43 0.49
CA SER A 161 -6.59 4.62 -0.30
C SER A 161 -7.85 5.31 -0.87
N VAL A 162 -8.94 4.54 -1.03
CA VAL A 162 -10.21 4.98 -1.65
C VAL A 162 -10.81 6.26 -1.03
N PRO A 163 -11.00 6.37 0.30
CA PRO A 163 -11.50 7.61 0.89
C PRO A 163 -10.62 8.83 0.58
N PHE A 164 -9.30 8.64 0.49
CA PHE A 164 -8.36 9.71 0.20
C PHE A 164 -8.38 10.11 -1.27
N ILE A 165 -8.42 9.15 -2.20
CA ILE A 165 -8.52 9.43 -3.64
C ILE A 165 -9.83 10.18 -3.95
N ILE A 166 -10.97 9.63 -3.53
CA ILE A 166 -12.29 10.26 -3.72
C ILE A 166 -12.34 11.64 -3.03
N GLY A 167 -11.78 11.74 -1.82
CA GLY A 167 -11.71 12.97 -1.07
C GLY A 167 -10.83 14.04 -1.73
N ALA A 168 -9.69 13.65 -2.28
CA ALA A 168 -8.76 14.54 -2.98
C ALA A 168 -9.42 15.13 -4.22
N VAL A 169 -10.06 14.31 -5.04
CA VAL A 169 -10.83 14.76 -6.21
C VAL A 169 -11.98 15.68 -5.79
N ARG A 170 -12.71 15.33 -4.71
CA ARG A 170 -13.76 16.20 -4.16
C ARG A 170 -13.20 17.56 -3.77
N TRP A 171 -12.07 17.63 -3.06
CA TRP A 171 -11.50 18.90 -2.61
C TRP A 171 -10.93 19.72 -3.75
N ALA A 172 -10.31 19.08 -4.73
CA ALA A 172 -9.81 19.75 -5.94
C ALA A 172 -10.95 20.39 -6.76
N THR A 173 -12.11 19.73 -6.83
CA THR A 173 -13.24 20.15 -7.69
C THR A 173 -14.39 20.86 -6.96
N GLY A 174 -14.44 20.77 -5.63
CA GLY A 174 -15.54 21.28 -4.80
C GLY A 174 -16.83 20.46 -4.87
N ARG A 175 -16.91 19.40 -5.69
CA ARG A 175 -18.17 18.65 -5.96
C ARG A 175 -18.06 17.20 -5.51
N ARG A 176 -18.99 16.77 -4.62
CA ARG A 176 -19.03 15.39 -4.08
C ARG A 176 -19.24 14.33 -5.17
N LEU A 177 -20.14 14.59 -6.11
CA LEU A 177 -20.41 13.65 -7.22
C LEU A 177 -19.16 13.44 -8.08
N ILE A 178 -18.46 14.52 -8.41
CA ILE A 178 -17.21 14.46 -9.19
C ILE A 178 -16.12 13.76 -8.39
N GLY A 179 -16.06 13.94 -7.07
CA GLY A 179 -15.20 13.17 -6.18
C GLY A 179 -15.41 11.66 -6.33
N VAL A 180 -16.66 11.20 -6.26
CA VAL A 180 -16.99 9.78 -6.40
C VAL A 180 -16.70 9.29 -7.81
N LEU A 181 -17.20 9.97 -8.86
CA LEU A 181 -17.03 9.53 -10.24
C LEU A 181 -15.55 9.52 -10.66
N GLY A 182 -14.82 10.58 -10.34
CA GLY A 182 -13.39 10.68 -10.66
C GLY A 182 -12.55 9.69 -9.86
N GLY A 183 -12.83 9.53 -8.56
CA GLY A 183 -12.11 8.55 -7.74
C GLY A 183 -12.39 7.11 -8.17
N VAL A 184 -13.65 6.74 -8.40
CA VAL A 184 -14.01 5.41 -8.95
C VAL A 184 -13.41 5.21 -10.33
N GLY A 185 -13.36 6.24 -11.18
CA GLY A 185 -12.70 6.18 -12.49
C GLY A 185 -11.22 5.82 -12.41
N VAL A 186 -10.47 6.41 -11.46
CA VAL A 186 -9.07 6.04 -11.19
C VAL A 186 -8.96 4.60 -10.72
N LEU A 187 -9.83 4.19 -9.80
CA LEU A 187 -9.82 2.86 -9.21
C LEU A 187 -10.29 1.75 -10.16
N ALA A 188 -11.02 2.11 -11.22
CA ALA A 188 -11.44 1.20 -12.28
C ALA A 188 -10.29 0.80 -13.22
N VAL A 189 -9.12 1.45 -13.12
CA VAL A 189 -7.93 1.04 -13.87
C VAL A 189 -7.45 -0.32 -13.31
N PRO A 190 -7.40 -1.38 -14.14
CA PRO A 190 -7.11 -2.75 -13.66
C PRO A 190 -5.79 -2.88 -12.90
N ALA A 191 -4.82 -2.02 -13.20
CA ALA A 191 -3.53 -1.98 -12.51
C ALA A 191 -3.69 -1.87 -10.98
N PHE A 192 -4.66 -1.10 -10.46
CA PHE A 192 -4.88 -0.98 -9.01
C PHE A 192 -5.40 -2.27 -8.39
N THR A 193 -6.34 -2.96 -9.05
CA THR A 193 -6.89 -4.22 -8.56
C THR A 193 -5.88 -5.36 -8.60
N VAL A 194 -5.05 -5.41 -9.65
CA VAL A 194 -3.99 -6.43 -9.77
C VAL A 194 -2.87 -6.13 -8.77
N LEU A 195 -2.49 -4.86 -8.60
CA LEU A 195 -1.50 -4.45 -7.60
C LEU A 195 -1.90 -4.88 -6.18
N GLY A 196 -3.17 -4.72 -5.81
CA GLY A 196 -3.69 -5.17 -4.52
C GLY A 196 -3.71 -6.70 -4.35
N GLY A 197 -3.61 -7.46 -5.45
CA GLY A 197 -3.56 -8.92 -5.44
C GLY A 197 -2.18 -9.52 -5.18
N TYR A 198 -1.11 -8.72 -5.16
CA TYR A 198 0.25 -9.17 -4.89
C TYR A 198 0.79 -8.60 -3.57
N VAL A 199 1.75 -9.30 -2.96
CA VAL A 199 2.53 -8.73 -1.85
C VAL A 199 3.50 -7.68 -2.41
N SER A 200 3.28 -6.41 -2.12
CA SER A 200 4.09 -5.31 -2.69
C SER A 200 4.07 -4.06 -1.83
N ASN A 201 5.22 -3.37 -1.74
CA ASN A 201 5.33 -2.09 -1.04
C ASN A 201 4.58 -0.94 -1.73
N ASP A 202 4.23 -1.10 -3.00
CA ASP A 202 3.49 -0.10 -3.75
C ASP A 202 2.06 0.10 -3.22
N THR A 203 1.50 -0.88 -2.51
CA THR A 203 0.17 -0.75 -1.90
C THR A 203 0.14 0.28 -0.77
N LEU A 204 1.16 0.27 0.10
CA LEU A 204 1.34 1.29 1.13
C LEU A 204 1.72 2.64 0.53
N LEU A 205 2.52 2.65 -0.55
CA LEU A 205 2.87 3.88 -1.24
C LEU A 205 1.64 4.58 -1.81
N VAL A 206 0.74 3.84 -2.48
CA VAL A 206 -0.52 4.36 -3.01
C VAL A 206 -1.38 4.96 -1.89
N LEU A 207 -1.52 4.25 -0.77
CA LEU A 207 -2.25 4.75 0.40
C LEU A 207 -1.67 6.06 0.92
N ALA A 208 -0.35 6.08 1.17
CA ALA A 208 0.35 7.21 1.75
C ALA A 208 0.31 8.45 0.82
N CYS A 209 0.62 8.27 -0.47
CA CYS A 209 0.55 9.35 -1.47
C CYS A 209 -0.87 9.91 -1.62
N SER A 210 -1.89 9.05 -1.63
CA SER A 210 -3.29 9.48 -1.72
C SER A 210 -3.70 10.28 -0.49
N ALA A 211 -3.31 9.83 0.71
CA ALA A 211 -3.56 10.54 1.96
C ALA A 211 -2.87 11.91 1.99
N THR A 212 -1.61 11.99 1.54
CA THR A 212 -0.88 13.25 1.38
C THR A 212 -1.65 14.24 0.51
N LEU A 213 -2.05 13.83 -0.70
CA LEU A 213 -2.79 14.70 -1.63
C LEU A 213 -4.16 15.12 -1.06
N TYR A 214 -4.87 14.19 -0.42
CA TYR A 214 -6.13 14.50 0.26
C TYR A 214 -5.98 15.62 1.29
N TYR A 215 -5.02 15.48 2.21
CA TYR A 215 -4.82 16.46 3.27
C TYR A 215 -4.34 17.80 2.73
N LEU A 216 -3.48 17.83 1.70
CA LEU A 216 -3.09 19.07 1.04
C LEU A 216 -4.26 19.79 0.37
N PHE A 217 -5.05 19.07 -0.45
CA PHE A 217 -6.20 19.70 -1.11
C PHE A 217 -7.23 20.17 -0.10
N ARG A 218 -7.43 19.43 1.00
CA ARG A 218 -8.26 19.88 2.11
C ARG A 218 -7.70 21.15 2.73
N ALA A 219 -6.42 21.20 3.11
CA ALA A 219 -5.80 22.39 3.71
C ALA A 219 -5.92 23.65 2.82
N LEU A 220 -5.90 23.47 1.50
CA LEU A 220 -5.98 24.55 0.51
C LEU A 220 -7.40 25.07 0.22
N ARG A 221 -8.43 24.25 0.45
CA ARG A 221 -9.79 24.47 -0.07
C ARG A 221 -10.88 24.45 1.00
N ASP A 222 -10.59 23.88 2.16
CA ASP A 222 -11.49 23.80 3.31
C ASP A 222 -11.18 24.97 4.26
N PRO A 223 -12.04 26.02 4.33
CA PRO A 223 -11.81 27.14 5.24
C PRO A 223 -11.88 26.73 6.71
N ASP A 224 -12.58 25.63 7.01
CA ASP A 224 -12.74 25.07 8.35
C ASP A 224 -11.70 23.96 8.63
N ALA A 225 -10.68 23.81 7.79
CA ALA A 225 -9.62 22.83 8.03
C ALA A 225 -8.81 23.21 9.27
N GLY A 226 -8.96 22.42 10.33
CA GLY A 226 -8.14 22.53 11.52
C GLY A 226 -6.64 22.43 11.24
N GLU A 227 -5.85 22.93 12.18
CA GLU A 227 -4.39 23.02 12.07
C GLU A 227 -3.71 21.66 11.87
N TRP A 228 -4.34 20.58 12.34
CA TRP A 228 -3.86 19.21 12.23
C TRP A 228 -3.74 18.67 10.79
N VAL A 229 -4.42 19.29 9.82
CA VAL A 229 -4.48 18.79 8.43
C VAL A 229 -3.11 18.84 7.75
N LEU A 230 -2.33 19.91 7.95
CA LEU A 230 -0.98 20.03 7.37
C LEU A 230 0.03 19.05 7.99
N PRO A 231 0.11 18.89 9.34
CA PRO A 231 0.86 17.81 9.96
C PRO A 231 0.50 16.42 9.44
N MET A 232 -0.79 16.12 9.22
CA MET A 232 -1.19 14.83 8.66
C MET A 232 -0.74 14.64 7.21
N ALA A 233 -0.72 15.70 6.40
CA ALA A 233 -0.12 15.64 5.06
C ALA A 233 1.38 15.30 5.13
N GLY A 234 2.10 15.93 6.07
CA GLY A 234 3.52 15.67 6.31
C GLY A 234 3.80 14.25 6.82
N LEU A 235 3.00 13.75 7.77
CA LEU A 235 3.09 12.38 8.28
C LEU A 235 2.82 11.35 7.18
N ALA A 236 1.77 11.54 6.38
CA ALA A 236 1.47 10.68 5.24
C ALA A 236 2.61 10.70 4.20
N TYR A 237 3.21 11.87 3.95
CA TYR A 237 4.33 11.98 3.03
C TYR A 237 5.61 11.32 3.57
N GLY A 238 5.88 11.49 4.87
CA GLY A 238 6.96 10.79 5.55
C GLY A 238 6.81 9.27 5.45
N LEU A 239 5.58 8.76 5.60
CA LEU A 239 5.28 7.34 5.40
C LEU A 239 5.52 6.89 3.94
N ALA A 240 5.18 7.71 2.95
CA ALA A 240 5.45 7.43 1.54
C ALA A 240 6.97 7.35 1.27
N LEU A 241 7.73 8.32 1.78
CA LEU A 241 9.21 8.33 1.70
C LEU A 241 9.82 7.12 2.43
N PHE A 242 9.26 6.74 3.57
CA PHE A 242 9.66 5.56 4.33
C PHE A 242 9.20 4.24 3.69
N THR A 243 8.49 4.29 2.57
CA THR A 243 8.06 3.12 1.80
C THR A 243 8.86 2.95 0.51
N LYS A 244 9.05 4.02 -0.26
CA LYS A 244 9.73 3.96 -1.56
C LYS A 244 10.29 5.33 -1.97
N GLY A 245 11.54 5.34 -2.44
CA GLY A 245 12.22 6.58 -2.85
C GLY A 245 11.52 7.36 -3.97
N ILE A 246 10.71 6.70 -4.81
CA ILE A 246 9.92 7.36 -5.85
C ILE A 246 8.95 8.41 -5.29
N ALA A 247 8.57 8.31 -4.00
CA ALA A 247 7.79 9.33 -3.32
C ALA A 247 8.46 10.72 -3.34
N LEU A 248 9.79 10.81 -3.46
CA LEU A 248 10.51 12.09 -3.60
C LEU A 248 10.00 12.93 -4.77
N MET A 249 9.44 12.31 -5.81
CA MET A 249 8.86 13.00 -6.96
C MET A 249 7.65 13.86 -6.59
N LEU A 250 6.96 13.57 -5.48
CA LEU A 250 5.89 14.43 -4.94
C LEU A 250 6.42 15.67 -4.23
N GLY A 251 7.71 15.69 -3.85
CA GLY A 251 8.34 16.75 -3.06
C GLY A 251 8.18 18.16 -3.64
N PRO A 252 8.47 18.40 -4.94
CA PRO A 252 8.27 19.71 -5.55
C PRO A 252 6.81 20.17 -5.51
N THR A 253 5.87 19.28 -5.81
CA THR A 253 4.43 19.57 -5.78
C THR A 253 3.97 19.92 -4.36
N LEU A 254 4.46 19.17 -3.36
CA LEU A 254 4.23 19.42 -1.95
C LEU A 254 4.73 20.79 -1.51
N ALA A 255 5.98 21.14 -1.85
CA ALA A 255 6.58 22.42 -1.50
C ALA A 255 5.74 23.58 -2.05
N ILE A 256 5.37 23.52 -3.33
CA ILE A 256 4.52 24.54 -3.97
C ILE A 256 3.17 24.65 -3.27
N LEU A 257 2.48 23.52 -3.03
CA LEU A 257 1.15 23.53 -2.42
C LEU A 257 1.16 24.02 -0.98
N VAL A 258 2.18 23.68 -0.19
CA VAL A 258 2.35 24.16 1.19
C VAL A 258 2.62 25.66 1.22
N LEU A 259 3.49 26.17 0.33
CA LEU A 259 3.75 27.61 0.22
C LEU A 259 2.48 28.39 -0.15
N ILE A 260 1.70 27.88 -1.10
CA ILE A 260 0.41 28.48 -1.47
C ILE A 260 -0.56 28.45 -0.29
N ALA A 261 -0.64 27.35 0.45
CA ALA A 261 -1.51 27.21 1.61
C ALA A 261 -1.12 28.19 2.73
N ALA A 262 0.16 28.30 3.04
CA ALA A 262 0.69 29.21 4.06
C ALA A 262 0.43 30.67 3.69
N TRP A 263 0.76 31.07 2.45
CA TRP A 263 0.54 32.44 1.97
C TRP A 263 -0.91 32.88 2.08
N ARG A 264 -1.86 32.01 1.71
CA ARG A 264 -3.30 32.30 1.82
C ARG A 264 -3.77 32.48 3.26
N ARG A 265 -3.22 31.70 4.19
CA ARG A 265 -3.55 31.80 5.62
C ARG A 265 -2.96 33.04 6.27
N SER A 266 -1.76 33.47 5.87
CA SER A 266 -1.15 34.72 6.35
C SER A 266 -1.90 35.96 5.84
N GLY A 267 -2.41 35.93 4.60
CA GLY A 267 -3.20 37.03 4.05
C GLY A 267 -4.54 37.25 4.76
N SER A 268 -5.14 36.22 5.36
CA SER A 268 -6.37 36.31 6.14
C SER A 268 -6.19 36.78 7.60
N VAL A 269 -4.95 36.87 8.08
CA VAL A 269 -4.63 37.36 9.45
C VAL A 269 -4.38 38.88 9.47
N LEU A 270 -4.17 39.49 8.30
CA LEU A 270 -3.82 40.92 8.15
C LEU A 270 -4.96 41.79 7.59
N GLY A 271 -6.17 41.26 7.41
CA GLY A 271 -7.35 41.99 6.94
C GLY A 271 -8.57 41.67 7.78
#